data_AF-A0A086MFN0-F1
#
_entry.id   AF-A0A086MFN0-F1
#
_cell.length_a   1.000
_cell.length_b   1.000
_cell.length_c   1.000
_cell.angle_alpha   90.00
_cell.angle_beta   90.00
_cell.angle_gamma   90.00
#
_symmetry.space_group_name_H-M   'P 1'
#
loop_
_entity.id
_entity.type
_entity.pdbx_description
1 polymer ?
#
loop_
_entity_poly.entity_id
_entity_poly.type
_entity_poly.pdbx_seq_one_letter_code
_entity_poly.pdbx_strand_id
1 'polypeptide(L)'
;MKAENTVEIDLAGKTSLADTMIVTSGRSDRHVGAIAERVIKDLKDKGFGNARVEGLPACDWVLIDAGDVLIHVFRPEVRGFYNLEKMWGADRPQDRAS
;
A
#
# COMPACT_ATOMS: atom_id res chain seq x y z
N MET A 1 -16.99 -1.30 -6.34
CA MET A 1 -16.15 -0.18 -5.87
C MET A 1 -14.88 -0.16 -6.69
N LYS A 2 -14.45 1.01 -7.18
CA LYS A 2 -13.16 1.18 -7.86
C LYS A 2 -12.28 2.04 -6.96
N ALA A 3 -11.10 1.54 -6.62
CA ALA A 3 -10.08 2.32 -5.94
C ALA A 3 -9.51 3.39 -6.90
N GLU A 4 -8.93 4.45 -6.36
CA GLU A 4 -8.46 5.59 -7.14
C GLU A 4 -6.96 5.79 -7.04
N ASN A 5 -6.39 6.33 -8.13
CA ASN A 5 -4.98 6.70 -8.21
C ASN A 5 -4.04 5.57 -7.80
N THR A 6 -4.37 4.33 -8.18
CA THR A 6 -3.49 3.18 -7.90
C THR A 6 -2.18 3.35 -8.63
N VAL A 7 -1.09 3.34 -7.88
CA VAL A 7 0.28 3.34 -8.41
C VAL A 7 1.02 2.11 -7.90
N GLU A 8 1.95 1.66 -8.71
CA GLU A 8 2.87 0.58 -8.41
C GLU A 8 4.28 1.16 -8.35
N ILE A 9 5.00 0.81 -7.30
CA ILE A 9 6.37 1.25 -7.03
C ILE A 9 7.21 -0.02 -6.93
N ASP A 10 8.14 -0.16 -7.88
CA ASP A 10 9.14 -1.21 -7.85
C ASP A 10 10.13 -0.96 -6.71
N LEU A 11 10.20 -1.91 -5.78
CA LEU A 11 11.09 -1.90 -4.62
C LEU A 11 12.25 -2.90 -4.78
N ALA A 12 12.28 -3.70 -5.85
CA ALA A 12 13.31 -4.69 -6.07
C ALA A 12 14.70 -4.03 -6.06
N GLY A 13 15.58 -4.53 -5.18
CA GLY A 13 16.93 -3.98 -4.99
C GLY A 13 17.01 -2.63 -4.27
N LYS A 14 15.87 -2.06 -3.84
CA LYS A 14 15.81 -0.78 -3.09
C LYS A 14 15.61 -0.97 -1.58
N THR A 15 15.09 -2.12 -1.17
CA THR A 15 14.85 -2.51 0.23
C THR A 15 14.69 -4.03 0.31
N SER A 16 14.92 -4.62 1.49
CA SER A 16 14.65 -6.04 1.76
C SER A 16 13.23 -6.30 2.27
N LEU A 17 12.39 -5.26 2.32
CA LEU A 17 11.07 -5.34 2.96
C LEU A 17 10.02 -5.99 2.06
N ALA A 18 10.07 -5.72 0.75
CA ALA A 18 9.20 -6.29 -0.28
C ALA A 18 9.77 -5.95 -1.66
N ASP A 19 9.34 -6.69 -2.70
CA ASP A 19 9.72 -6.43 -4.09
C ASP A 19 8.82 -5.38 -4.74
N THR A 20 7.58 -5.23 -4.27
CA THR A 20 6.61 -4.29 -4.85
C THR A 20 5.80 -3.57 -3.79
N MET A 21 5.60 -2.27 -3.96
CA MET A 21 4.64 -1.47 -3.19
C MET A 21 3.51 -0.98 -4.09
N ILE A 22 2.28 -1.29 -3.71
CA ILE A 22 1.06 -0.73 -4.30
C ILE A 22 0.54 0.37 -3.39
N VAL A 23 0.24 1.55 -3.95
CA VAL A 23 -0.40 2.63 -3.22
C VAL A 23 -1.70 2.99 -3.93
N THR A 24 -2.82 2.92 -3.21
CA THR A 24 -4.14 3.22 -3.76
C THR A 24 -4.95 4.07 -2.78
N SER A 25 -6.07 4.63 -3.24
CA SER A 25 -6.89 5.52 -2.43
C SER A 25 -8.38 5.20 -2.46
N GLY A 26 -9.04 5.38 -1.31
CA GLY A 26 -10.49 5.29 -1.14
C GLY A 26 -11.07 6.65 -0.71
N ARG A 27 -12.13 7.11 -1.38
CA ARG A 27 -12.77 8.42 -1.17
C ARG A 27 -13.33 8.70 0.23
N SER A 28 -13.46 7.68 1.08
CA SER A 28 -13.92 7.78 2.46
C SER A 28 -13.38 6.61 3.27
N ASP A 29 -13.48 6.71 4.60
CA ASP A 29 -13.20 5.64 5.56
C ASP A 29 -13.85 4.29 5.16
N ARG A 30 -15.16 4.29 4.89
CA ARG A 30 -15.90 3.11 4.47
C ARG A 30 -15.40 2.56 3.13
N HIS A 31 -14.99 3.44 2.22
CA HIS A 31 -14.44 3.01 0.93
C HIS A 31 -13.05 2.39 1.10
N VAL A 32 -12.18 2.97 1.94
CA VAL A 32 -10.87 2.42 2.31
C VAL A 32 -11.04 1.03 2.94
N GLY A 33 -11.91 0.89 3.93
CA GLY A 33 -12.20 -0.39 4.57
C GLY A 33 -12.69 -1.44 3.57
N ALA A 34 -13.64 -1.08 2.71
CA ALA A 34 -14.16 -2.00 1.70
C ALA A 34 -13.12 -2.42 0.64
N ILE A 35 -12.21 -1.53 0.25
CA ILE A 35 -11.07 -1.88 -0.63
C ILE A 35 -10.16 -2.86 0.10
N ALA A 36 -9.76 -2.56 1.34
CA ALA A 36 -8.85 -3.37 2.11
C ALA A 36 -9.41 -4.78 2.38
N GLU A 37 -10.65 -4.88 2.85
CA GLU A 37 -11.34 -6.16 3.08
C GLU A 37 -11.41 -7.00 1.81
N ARG A 38 -11.69 -6.36 0.66
CA ARG A 38 -11.73 -7.04 -0.62
C ARG A 38 -10.36 -7.61 -0.99
N VAL A 39 -9.29 -6.83 -0.83
CA VAL A 39 -7.92 -7.29 -1.08
C VAL A 39 -7.55 -8.46 -0.17
N ILE A 40 -7.84 -8.36 1.13
CA ILE A 40 -7.56 -9.42 2.12
C ILE A 40 -8.30 -10.70 1.75
N LYS A 41 -9.58 -10.60 1.37
CA LYS A 41 -10.38 -11.73 0.92
C LYS A 41 -9.77 -12.37 -0.34
N ASP A 42 -9.44 -11.57 -1.35
CA ASP A 42 -8.88 -12.05 -2.61
C ASP A 42 -7.50 -12.70 -2.41
N LEU A 43 -6.66 -12.18 -1.49
CA LEU A 43 -5.40 -12.80 -1.10
C LEU A 43 -5.62 -14.16 -0.45
N LYS A 44 -6.55 -14.23 0.50
CA LYS A 44 -6.91 -15.48 1.18
C LYS A 44 -7.43 -16.53 0.20
N ASP A 45 -8.33 -16.16 -0.70
CA ASP A 45 -8.92 -17.05 -1.70
C ASP A 45 -7.87 -17.60 -2.68
N LYS A 46 -6.76 -16.88 -2.88
CA LYS A 46 -5.63 -17.29 -3.71
C LYS A 46 -4.53 -18.05 -2.95
N GLY A 47 -4.71 -18.33 -1.65
CA GLY A 47 -3.76 -19.06 -0.82
C GLY A 47 -2.74 -18.19 -0.08
N PHE A 48 -2.83 -16.86 -0.17
CA PHE A 48 -1.97 -15.89 0.53
C PHE A 48 -2.61 -15.36 1.83
N GLY A 49 -3.33 -16.22 2.56
CA GLY A 49 -4.14 -15.85 3.72
C GLY A 49 -3.36 -15.41 4.97
N ASN A 50 -2.04 -15.35 4.90
CA ASN A 50 -1.15 -15.01 6.02
C ASN A 50 -0.77 -13.53 6.05
N ALA A 51 -1.41 -12.71 5.21
CA ALA A 51 -1.12 -11.30 5.12
C ALA A 51 -1.36 -10.59 6.46
N ARG A 52 -0.38 -9.80 6.89
CA ARG A 52 -0.50 -8.95 8.08
C ARG A 52 -1.23 -7.68 7.71
N VAL A 53 -2.19 -7.26 8.53
CA VAL A 53 -3.03 -6.08 8.27
C VAL A 53 -2.95 -5.12 9.44
N GLU A 54 -2.70 -3.85 9.15
CA GLU A 54 -2.62 -2.77 10.14
C GLU A 54 -3.53 -1.59 9.74
N GLY A 55 -4.04 -0.86 10.73
CA GLY A 55 -4.83 0.36 10.50
C GLY A 55 -6.28 0.15 10.03
N LEU A 56 -6.71 -1.10 9.79
CA LEU A 56 -8.07 -1.44 9.35
C LEU A 56 -9.19 -0.85 10.23
N PRO A 57 -9.11 -0.81 11.58
CA PRO A 57 -10.17 -0.22 12.41
C PRO A 57 -10.39 1.29 12.19
N ALA A 58 -9.33 2.03 11.83
CA ALA A 58 -9.39 3.48 11.63
C ALA A 58 -9.75 3.86 10.18
N CYS A 59 -9.36 3.03 9.20
CA CYS A 59 -9.64 3.25 7.77
C CYS A 59 -9.11 4.58 7.18
N ASP A 60 -8.18 5.24 7.87
CA ASP A 60 -7.45 6.41 7.34
C ASP A 60 -6.29 5.98 6.44
N TRP A 61 -5.60 4.94 6.89
CA TRP A 61 -4.51 4.27 6.20
C TRP A 61 -4.53 2.82 6.64
N VAL A 62 -4.67 1.93 5.66
CA VAL A 62 -4.54 0.48 5.87
C VAL A 62 -3.29 -0.01 5.16
N LEU A 63 -2.45 -0.73 5.90
CA LEU A 63 -1.30 -1.45 5.37
C LEU A 63 -1.63 -2.94 5.33
N ILE A 64 -1.48 -3.55 4.17
CA ILE A 64 -1.57 -5.00 3.97
C ILE A 64 -0.21 -5.48 3.51
N ASP A 65 0.45 -6.26 4.35
CA ASP A 65 1.73 -6.90 4.07
C ASP A 65 1.50 -8.35 3.67
N ALA A 66 1.76 -8.65 2.40
CA ALA A 66 1.62 -9.98 1.82
C ALA A 66 2.98 -10.64 1.54
N GLY A 67 4.06 -10.21 2.22
CA GLY A 67 5.43 -10.65 1.97
C GLY A 67 6.07 -9.86 0.84
N ASP A 68 6.06 -10.39 -0.38
CA ASP A 68 6.73 -9.77 -1.53
C ASP A 68 6.02 -8.50 -2.03
N VAL A 69 4.78 -8.27 -1.57
CA VAL A 69 3.96 -7.12 -1.96
C VAL A 69 3.40 -6.39 -0.74
N LEU A 70 3.66 -5.08 -0.66
CA LEU A 70 3.06 -4.17 0.32
C LEU A 70 1.96 -3.35 -0.32
N ILE A 71 0.77 -3.36 0.25
CA ILE A 71 -0.39 -2.64 -0.29
C ILE A 71 -0.81 -1.58 0.73
N HIS A 72 -0.72 -0.32 0.33
CA HIS A 72 -1.17 0.82 1.10
C HIS A 72 -2.50 1.33 0.53
N VAL A 73 -3.54 1.32 1.35
CA VAL A 73 -4.84 1.90 1.01
C VAL A 73 -5.03 3.15 1.86
N PHE A 74 -5.05 4.31 1.21
CA PHE A 74 -5.13 5.60 1.89
C PHE A 74 -6.45 6.30 1.68
N ARG A 75 -6.80 7.16 2.63
CA ARG A 75 -7.65 8.31 2.36
C ARG A 75 -6.86 9.39 1.58
N PRO A 76 -7.44 10.10 0.59
CA PRO A 76 -6.70 11.05 -0.25
C PRO A 76 -5.92 12.11 0.53
N GLU A 77 -6.50 12.66 1.59
CA GLU A 77 -5.84 13.66 2.44
C GLU A 77 -4.64 13.09 3.21
N VAL A 78 -4.72 11.82 3.64
CA VAL A 78 -3.65 11.13 4.35
C VAL A 78 -2.51 10.78 3.40
N ARG A 79 -2.84 10.30 2.18
CA ARG A 79 -1.84 10.02 1.13
C ARG A 79 -1.00 11.24 0.80
N GLY A 80 -1.65 12.40 0.65
CA GLY A 80 -0.97 13.66 0.35
C GLY A 80 -0.01 14.11 1.45
N PHE A 81 -0.36 13.84 2.72
CA PHE A 81 0.48 14.15 3.87
C PHE A 81 1.73 13.26 3.94
N TYR A 82 1.57 11.94 3.80
CA TYR A 82 2.68 10.98 3.91
C TYR A 82 3.54 10.89 2.65
N ASN A 83 2.97 11.13 1.47
CA ASN A 83 3.66 11.27 0.19
C ASN A 83 4.72 10.18 -0.09
N LEU A 84 4.40 8.92 0.21
CA LEU A 84 5.31 7.78 0.06
C LEU A 84 5.86 7.64 -1.36
N GLU A 85 5.10 8.08 -2.35
CA GLU A 85 5.47 8.13 -3.77
C GLU A 85 6.73 8.97 -4.00
N LYS A 86 6.96 10.04 -3.22
CA LYS A 86 8.20 10.82 -3.29
C LYS A 86 9.36 10.16 -2.58
N MET A 87 9.09 9.41 -1.50
CA MET A 87 10.15 8.75 -0.72
C MET A 87 10.73 7.53 -1.45
N TRP A 88 9.89 6.79 -2.17
CA TRP A 88 10.25 5.51 -2.80
C TRP A 88 10.18 5.52 -4.34
N GLY A 89 9.60 6.55 -4.94
CA GLY A 89 9.53 6.74 -6.38
C GLY A 89 10.87 7.18 -7.01
N ALA A 90 10.81 7.55 -8.29
CA ALA A 90 11.99 7.88 -9.10
C ALA A 90 12.81 9.07 -8.57
N ASP A 91 12.21 9.94 -7.75
CA ASP A 91 12.83 11.10 -7.12
C ASP A 91 13.52 10.78 -5.78
N ARG A 92 13.61 9.50 -5.39
CA ARG A 92 14.40 9.09 -4.23
C ARG A 92 15.81 9.66 -4.38
N PRO A 93 16.31 10.48 -3.43
CA PRO A 93 17.70 10.90 -3.45
C PRO A 93 18.53 9.62 -3.49
N GLN A 94 19.29 9.43 -4.58
CA GLN A 94 20.20 8.29 -4.66
C GLN A 94 21.09 8.38 -3.43
N ASP A 95 21.03 7.35 -2.59
CA ASP A 95 21.98 7.20 -1.51
C ASP A 95 23.35 7.16 -2.18
N ARG A 96 24.11 8.27 -2.08
CA ARG A 96 25.50 8.30 -2.50
C ARG A 96 26.25 7.45 -1.49
N ALA A 97 26.14 6.14 -1.64
CA ALA A 97 27.06 5.20 -1.02
C ALA A 97 28.46 5.56 -1.55
N SER A 98 29.27 6.12 -0.66
CA SER A 98 30.70 6.36 -0.86
C SER A 98 31.49 5.07 -0.64
#